data_AF-A0A7S2FH23-F1
#
_entry.id   AF-A0A7S2FH23-F1
#
_cell.length_a   1.000
_cell.length_b   1.000
_cell.length_c   1.000
_cell.angle_alpha   90.00
_cell.angle_beta   90.00
_cell.angle_gamma   90.00
#
_symmetry.space_group_name_H-M   'P 1'
#
loop_
_entity.id
_entity.type
_entity.pdbx_description
1 polymer ?
#
loop_
_entity_poly.entity_id
_entity_poly.type
_entity_poly.pdbx_seq_one_letter_code
_entity_poly.pdbx_strand_id
1 'polypeptide(L)'
;VFLLRAAFEGQTSNAERLSVLDNGSAIKVLINTMKRHLECATIQAFGCWTMINLGLNEPYRSMLIIEGGINTIVRSMHAHPNDRNVQFRGIFALVNLCSQTNTSAYQVVDPVSRAAKVYMDDVKLCHHACMVFYNLSLSRRTREYLMQHDMMLQLLMEIDSRYGDKYTCIKHLSQKTLRRLGMTISHPPTEITCGCL
;
A
#
# COMPACT_ATOMS: atom_id res chain seq x y z
N VAL A 1 -1.29 17.04 15.04
CA VAL A 1 -0.71 16.60 16.33
C VAL A 1 -1.61 15.62 17.07
N PHE A 2 -2.90 15.92 17.31
CA PHE A 2 -3.80 15.02 18.06
C PHE A 2 -3.99 13.63 17.39
N LEU A 3 -4.21 13.55 16.08
CA LEU A 3 -4.31 12.27 15.35
C LEU A 3 -3.00 11.46 15.39
N LEU A 4 -1.85 12.14 15.25
CA LEU A 4 -0.56 11.48 15.37
C LEU A 4 -0.31 11.03 16.81
N ARG A 5 -0.72 11.81 17.83
CA ARG A 5 -0.63 11.46 19.25
C ARG A 5 -1.50 10.27 19.61
N ALA A 6 -2.73 10.21 19.10
CA ALA A 6 -3.59 9.03 19.21
C ALA A 6 -2.97 7.80 18.52
N ALA A 7 -2.24 7.99 17.41
CA ALA A 7 -1.45 6.93 16.78
C ALA A 7 -0.17 6.56 17.57
N PHE A 8 0.47 7.51 18.27
CA PHE A 8 1.60 7.30 19.17
C PHE A 8 1.19 6.50 20.42
N GLU A 9 -0.03 6.70 20.94
CA GLU A 9 -0.51 6.10 22.20
C GLU A 9 -1.14 4.70 22.01
N GLY A 10 -1.15 4.14 20.80
CA GLY A 10 -1.50 2.72 20.55
C GLY A 10 -2.94 2.30 20.86
N GLN A 11 -3.84 3.23 21.19
CA GLN A 11 -5.22 2.93 21.53
C GLN A 11 -6.13 2.98 20.29
N THR A 12 -6.27 1.83 19.62
CA THR A 12 -7.36 1.55 18.69
C THR A 12 -8.66 1.29 19.46
N SER A 13 -9.31 2.35 19.92
CA SER A 13 -10.76 2.43 20.11
C SER A 13 -11.05 3.83 20.66
N ASN A 14 -11.61 4.69 19.81
CA ASN A 14 -12.50 5.79 20.17
C ASN A 14 -12.76 6.59 18.90
N ALA A 15 -13.67 6.06 18.07
CA ALA A 15 -14.38 6.85 17.07
C ALA A 15 -15.12 8.06 17.69
N GLU A 16 -15.18 8.15 19.02
CA GLU A 16 -15.90 9.18 19.79
C GLU A 16 -15.10 10.46 20.10
N ARG A 17 -13.79 10.54 19.79
CA ARG A 17 -12.97 11.75 20.06
C ARG A 17 -12.71 12.65 18.85
N LEU A 18 -13.54 12.53 17.81
CA LEU A 18 -13.57 13.40 16.63
C LEU A 18 -14.31 14.74 16.86
N SER A 19 -14.68 15.08 18.09
CA SER A 19 -15.64 16.16 18.39
C SER A 19 -15.11 17.62 18.35
N VAL A 20 -13.84 17.86 18.00
CA VAL A 20 -13.28 19.24 17.97
C VAL A 20 -12.91 19.71 16.55
N LEU A 21 -12.86 18.80 15.58
CA LEU A 21 -12.48 19.09 14.20
C LEU A 21 -13.42 18.33 13.28
N ASP A 22 -14.11 19.01 12.35
CA ASP A 22 -14.82 18.31 11.28
C ASP A 22 -13.86 17.37 10.55
N ASN A 23 -14.36 16.22 10.10
CA ASN A 23 -13.57 15.11 9.58
C ASN A 23 -12.60 15.52 8.46
N GLY A 24 -13.03 16.44 7.58
CA GLY A 24 -12.20 17.00 6.52
C GLY A 24 -11.01 17.82 7.06
N SER A 25 -11.22 18.57 8.15
CA SER A 25 -10.14 19.34 8.79
C SER A 25 -9.09 18.45 9.46
N ALA A 26 -9.51 17.31 10.02
CA ALA A 26 -8.62 16.34 10.65
C ALA A 26 -7.66 15.69 9.62
N ILE A 27 -8.17 15.29 8.45
CA ILE A 27 -7.37 14.71 7.36
C ILE A 27 -6.37 15.72 6.80
N LYS A 28 -6.78 16.99 6.61
CA LYS A 28 -5.89 18.07 6.20
C LYS A 28 -4.75 18.29 7.20
N VAL A 29 -5.04 18.28 8.49
CA VAL A 29 -4.03 18.40 9.54
C VAL A 29 -3.05 17.23 9.49
N LEU A 30 -3.52 15.98 9.30
CA LEU A 30 -2.66 14.81 9.15
C LEU A 30 -1.70 14.98 7.97
N ILE A 31 -2.23 15.26 6.78
CA ILE A 31 -1.45 15.42 5.54
C ILE A 31 -0.44 16.57 5.68
N ASN A 32 -0.85 17.72 6.19
CA ASN A 32 0.03 18.86 6.39
C ASN A 32 1.12 18.58 7.44
N THR A 33 0.81 17.81 8.49
CA THR A 33 1.82 17.42 9.47
C THR A 33 2.87 16.50 8.85
N MET A 34 2.46 15.49 8.08
CA MET A 34 3.39 14.63 7.35
C MET A 34 4.25 15.43 6.35
N LYS A 35 3.67 16.37 5.62
CA LYS A 35 4.41 17.25 4.69
C LYS A 35 5.45 18.12 5.41
N ARG A 36 5.10 18.71 6.55
CA ARG A 36 5.99 19.57 7.35
C ARG A 36 7.14 18.81 8.00
N HIS A 37 6.90 17.55 8.37
CA HIS A 37 7.88 16.70 9.03
C HIS A 37 8.33 15.56 8.12
N LEU A 38 8.55 15.87 6.84
CA LEU A 38 8.91 14.87 5.83
C LEU A 38 10.14 14.06 6.24
N GLU A 39 11.15 14.72 6.83
CA GLU A 39 12.42 14.09 7.26
C GLU A 39 12.30 13.26 8.54
N CYS A 40 11.15 13.24 9.22
CA CYS A 40 10.98 12.46 10.45
C CYS A 40 10.30 11.12 10.14
N ALA A 41 11.10 10.05 10.04
CA ALA A 41 10.64 8.69 9.74
C ALA A 41 9.53 8.22 10.68
N THR A 42 9.62 8.54 11.98
CA THR A 42 8.60 8.19 12.97
C THR A 42 7.26 8.84 12.66
N ILE A 43 7.23 10.15 12.37
CA ILE A 43 5.99 10.85 12.00
C ILE A 43 5.42 10.30 10.70
N GLN A 44 6.28 9.99 9.73
CA GLN A 44 5.90 9.38 8.47
C GLN A 44 5.25 8.01 8.66
N ALA A 45 5.87 7.12 9.44
CA ALA A 45 5.36 5.79 9.73
C ALA A 45 4.03 5.84 10.50
N PHE A 46 3.87 6.74 11.47
CA PHE A 46 2.59 6.92 12.17
C PHE A 46 1.53 7.56 11.28
N GLY A 47 1.91 8.51 10.43
CA GLY A 47 0.99 9.12 9.47
C GLY A 47 0.41 8.08 8.50
N CYS A 48 1.27 7.22 7.94
CA CYS A 48 0.83 6.09 7.13
C CYS A 48 -0.06 5.11 7.94
N TRP A 49 0.27 4.83 9.20
CA TRP A 49 -0.59 4.01 10.07
C TRP A 49 -1.99 4.60 10.26
N THR A 50 -2.08 5.89 10.53
CA THR A 50 -3.37 6.58 10.63
C THR A 50 -4.15 6.49 9.31
N MET A 51 -3.49 6.64 8.16
CA MET A 51 -4.14 6.51 6.84
C MET A 51 -4.64 5.09 6.55
N ILE A 52 -3.99 4.04 7.06
CA ILE A 52 -4.51 2.66 6.98
C ILE A 52 -5.89 2.60 7.65
N ASN A 53 -5.97 3.03 8.91
CA ASN A 53 -7.20 2.96 9.72
C ASN A 53 -8.33 3.81 9.12
N LEU A 54 -8.02 5.02 8.67
CA LEU A 54 -8.99 5.89 8.00
C LEU A 54 -9.44 5.32 6.66
N GLY A 55 -8.54 4.69 5.90
CA GLY A 55 -8.83 4.10 4.59
C GLY A 55 -9.78 2.90 4.63
N LEU A 56 -10.07 2.35 5.81
CA LEU A 56 -11.07 1.28 5.98
C LEU A 56 -12.52 1.78 5.90
N ASN A 57 -12.75 3.09 5.98
CA ASN A 57 -14.07 3.70 5.96
C ASN A 57 -14.22 4.58 4.69
N GLU A 58 -15.24 4.30 3.88
CA GLU A 58 -15.45 4.93 2.55
C GLU A 58 -15.42 6.48 2.54
N PRO A 59 -16.17 7.18 3.40
CA PRO A 59 -16.08 8.63 3.54
C PRO A 59 -14.65 9.14 3.78
N TYR A 60 -13.93 8.57 4.75
CA TYR A 60 -12.56 9.01 5.09
C TYR A 60 -11.57 8.65 4.00
N ARG A 61 -11.73 7.49 3.36
CA ARG A 61 -10.93 7.08 2.21
C ARG A 61 -11.07 8.07 1.05
N SER A 62 -12.30 8.45 0.72
CA SER A 62 -12.58 9.41 -0.36
C SER A 62 -11.94 10.77 -0.06
N MET A 63 -12.07 11.25 1.17
CA MET A 63 -11.41 12.48 1.62
C MET A 63 -9.88 12.38 1.56
N LEU A 64 -9.28 11.26 1.99
CA LEU A 64 -7.83 11.04 1.87
C LEU A 64 -7.37 11.12 0.42
N ILE A 65 -8.12 10.55 -0.52
CA ILE A 65 -7.80 10.59 -1.95
C ILE A 65 -7.86 12.04 -2.46
N ILE A 66 -8.95 12.75 -2.17
CA ILE A 66 -9.18 14.15 -2.60
C ILE A 66 -8.08 15.08 -2.07
N GLU A 67 -7.68 14.90 -0.80
CA GLU A 67 -6.67 15.75 -0.14
C GLU A 67 -5.21 15.38 -0.49
N GLY A 68 -5.00 14.41 -1.38
CA GLY A 68 -3.66 14.02 -1.86
C GLY A 68 -2.92 13.05 -0.92
N GLY A 69 -3.65 12.18 -0.22
CA GLY A 69 -3.10 11.15 0.67
C GLY A 69 -2.15 10.19 -0.05
N ILE A 70 -2.48 9.76 -1.28
CA ILE A 70 -1.61 8.88 -2.09
C ILE A 70 -0.26 9.54 -2.34
N ASN A 71 -0.24 10.79 -2.80
CA ASN A 71 1.01 11.53 -3.03
C ASN A 71 1.80 11.71 -1.72
N THR A 72 1.10 11.96 -0.61
CA THR A 72 1.74 12.11 0.71
C THR A 72 2.42 10.82 1.16
N ILE A 73 1.77 9.66 0.98
CA ILE A 73 2.35 8.34 1.28
C ILE A 73 3.55 8.07 0.37
N VAL A 74 3.43 8.32 -0.93
CA VAL A 74 4.52 8.10 -1.87
C VAL A 74 5.72 8.98 -1.53
N ARG A 75 5.53 10.26 -1.19
CA ARG A 75 6.61 11.15 -0.75
C ARG A 75 7.28 10.68 0.53
N SER A 76 6.49 10.20 1.49
CA SER A 76 6.99 9.57 2.72
C SER A 76 7.91 8.39 2.43
N MET A 77 7.47 7.47 1.55
CA MET A 77 8.28 6.33 1.13
C MET A 77 9.57 6.74 0.40
N HIS A 78 9.54 7.81 -0.40
CA HIS A 78 10.74 8.32 -1.07
C HIS A 78 11.74 8.99 -0.12
N ALA A 79 11.26 9.68 0.90
CA ALA A 79 12.13 10.32 1.89
C ALA A 79 12.81 9.29 2.81
N HIS A 80 12.17 8.12 3.02
CA HIS A 80 12.66 7.09 3.93
C HIS A 80 12.79 5.71 3.26
N PRO A 81 13.60 5.57 2.19
CA PRO A 81 13.69 4.32 1.42
C PRO A 81 14.18 3.12 2.27
N ASN A 82 15.01 3.41 3.28
CA ASN A 82 15.62 2.41 4.15
C ASN A 82 14.94 2.30 5.53
N ASP A 83 13.79 2.97 5.75
CA ASP A 83 12.99 2.76 6.96
C ASP A 83 11.88 1.73 6.69
N ARG A 84 12.07 0.54 7.23
CA ARG A 84 11.13 -0.59 7.05
C ARG A 84 9.72 -0.27 7.54
N ASN A 85 9.55 0.53 8.59
CA ASN A 85 8.22 0.86 9.10
C ASN A 85 7.50 1.85 8.18
N VAL A 86 8.21 2.83 7.64
CA VAL A 86 7.65 3.75 6.63
C VAL A 86 7.26 2.99 5.38
N GLN A 87 8.13 2.12 4.85
CA GLN A 87 7.81 1.33 3.66
C GLN A 87 6.62 0.39 3.89
N PHE A 88 6.65 -0.41 4.96
CA PHE A 88 5.59 -1.36 5.27
C PHE A 88 4.23 -0.68 5.42
N ARG A 89 4.15 0.37 6.23
CA ARG A 89 2.90 1.08 6.52
C ARG A 89 2.45 1.93 5.33
N GLY A 90 3.38 2.47 4.55
CA GLY A 90 3.10 3.18 3.31
C GLY A 90 2.41 2.27 2.29
N ILE A 91 3.01 1.10 2.00
CA ILE A 91 2.42 0.12 1.07
C ILE A 91 1.07 -0.36 1.59
N PHE A 92 0.94 -0.65 2.88
CA PHE A 92 -0.35 -1.09 3.44
C PHE A 92 -1.43 0.01 3.35
N ALA A 93 -1.08 1.29 3.55
CA ALA A 93 -2.02 2.39 3.32
C ALA A 93 -2.47 2.44 1.84
N LEU A 94 -1.54 2.22 0.90
CA LEU A 94 -1.84 2.19 -0.53
C LEU A 94 -2.75 1.03 -0.95
N VAL A 95 -2.72 -0.11 -0.25
CA VAL A 95 -3.69 -1.21 -0.48
C VAL A 95 -5.13 -0.68 -0.38
N ASN A 96 -5.41 0.14 0.64
CA ASN A 96 -6.73 0.71 0.87
C ASN A 96 -7.08 1.82 -0.14
N LEU A 97 -6.11 2.68 -0.52
CA LEU A 97 -6.36 3.86 -1.35
C LEU A 97 -6.31 3.59 -2.88
N CYS A 98 -5.67 2.52 -3.31
CA CYS A 98 -5.58 2.12 -4.72
C CYS A 98 -6.76 1.27 -5.21
N SER A 99 -7.71 0.94 -4.34
CA SER A 99 -8.98 0.35 -4.76
C SER A 99 -9.84 1.44 -5.41
N GLN A 100 -10.22 1.25 -6.68
CA GLN A 100 -11.20 2.08 -7.41
C GLN A 100 -10.76 3.49 -7.87
N THR A 101 -9.49 3.89 -7.69
CA THR A 101 -9.00 5.20 -8.15
C THR A 101 -8.29 5.14 -9.52
N ASN A 102 -8.71 5.97 -10.47
CA ASN A 102 -8.21 5.96 -11.85
C ASN A 102 -6.83 6.64 -12.04
N THR A 103 -6.30 7.33 -11.03
CA THR A 103 -5.16 8.27 -11.20
C THR A 103 -3.90 7.86 -10.42
N SER A 104 -3.91 6.74 -9.70
CA SER A 104 -2.86 6.42 -8.73
C SER A 104 -1.75 5.50 -9.24
N ALA A 105 -1.96 4.75 -10.33
CA ALA A 105 -0.99 3.73 -10.77
C ALA A 105 0.42 4.28 -11.05
N TYR A 106 0.52 5.35 -11.84
CA TYR A 106 1.81 5.91 -12.31
C TYR A 106 2.74 6.39 -11.18
N GLN A 107 2.18 6.88 -10.07
CA GLN A 107 2.97 7.35 -8.93
C GLN A 107 3.22 6.25 -7.88
N VAL A 108 2.53 5.10 -7.97
CA VAL A 108 2.54 4.05 -6.94
C VAL A 108 3.39 2.85 -7.33
N VAL A 109 3.34 2.43 -8.60
CA VAL A 109 3.93 1.15 -9.03
C VAL A 109 5.44 1.10 -8.76
N ASP A 110 6.16 2.13 -9.17
CA ASP A 110 7.61 2.20 -9.07
C ASP A 110 8.11 2.28 -7.60
N PRO A 111 7.55 3.13 -6.71
CA PRO A 111 7.91 3.15 -5.29
C PRO A 111 7.62 1.83 -4.56
N VAL A 112 6.45 1.23 -4.81
CA VAL A 112 6.08 -0.06 -4.21
C VAL A 112 7.02 -1.16 -4.70
N SER A 113 7.37 -1.14 -5.99
CA SER A 113 8.28 -2.12 -6.57
C SER A 113 9.68 -2.02 -5.97
N ARG A 114 10.22 -0.80 -5.81
CA ARG A 114 11.52 -0.57 -5.16
C ARG A 114 11.52 -1.07 -3.71
N ALA A 115 10.51 -0.69 -2.95
CA ALA A 115 10.40 -1.07 -1.54
C ALA A 115 10.30 -2.59 -1.37
N ALA A 116 9.45 -3.25 -2.16
CA ALA A 116 9.33 -4.71 -2.13
C ALA A 116 10.59 -5.43 -2.59
N LYS A 117 11.38 -4.83 -3.50
CA LYS A 117 12.69 -5.38 -3.88
C LYS A 117 13.72 -5.26 -2.76
N VAL A 118 13.77 -4.12 -2.06
CA VAL A 118 14.67 -3.91 -0.91
C VAL A 118 14.31 -4.84 0.25
N TYR A 119 13.02 -5.00 0.54
CA TYR A 119 12.52 -5.82 1.63
C TYR A 119 11.95 -7.16 1.16
N MET A 120 12.60 -7.80 0.18
CA MET A 120 12.14 -9.07 -0.40
C MET A 120 12.05 -10.21 0.63
N ASP A 121 12.82 -10.15 1.73
CA ASP A 121 12.77 -11.12 2.83
C ASP A 121 11.57 -10.90 3.78
N ASP A 122 10.85 -9.78 3.66
CA ASP A 122 9.66 -9.48 4.45
C ASP A 122 8.39 -9.92 3.72
N VAL A 123 7.96 -11.15 4.00
CA VAL A 123 6.79 -11.76 3.37
C VAL A 123 5.52 -10.90 3.48
N LYS A 124 5.33 -10.19 4.60
CA LYS A 124 4.12 -9.36 4.81
C LYS A 124 4.17 -8.11 3.93
N LEU A 125 5.35 -7.52 3.76
CA LEU A 125 5.55 -6.41 2.84
C LEU A 125 5.33 -6.84 1.38
N CYS A 126 5.90 -7.99 0.98
CA CYS A 126 5.68 -8.56 -0.35
C CYS A 126 4.19 -8.86 -0.61
N HIS A 127 3.47 -9.41 0.37
CA HIS A 127 2.03 -9.63 0.28
C HIS A 127 1.28 -8.32 0.01
N HIS A 128 1.53 -7.26 0.79
CA HIS A 128 0.87 -5.97 0.56
C HIS A 128 1.23 -5.36 -0.81
N ALA A 129 2.48 -5.52 -1.28
CA ALA A 129 2.87 -5.09 -2.62
C ALA A 129 2.06 -5.83 -3.71
N CYS A 130 1.90 -7.15 -3.60
CA CYS A 130 1.04 -7.93 -4.49
C CYS A 130 -0.41 -7.46 -4.44
N MET A 131 -0.95 -7.11 -3.27
CA MET A 131 -2.31 -6.55 -3.16
C MET A 131 -2.45 -5.21 -3.90
N VAL A 132 -1.45 -4.32 -3.79
CA VAL A 132 -1.46 -3.05 -4.53
C VAL A 132 -1.47 -3.32 -6.04
N PHE A 133 -0.57 -4.16 -6.55
CA PHE A 133 -0.54 -4.46 -7.99
C PHE A 133 -1.82 -5.17 -8.48
N TYR A 134 -2.39 -6.05 -7.66
CA TYR A 134 -3.67 -6.66 -7.93
C TYR A 134 -4.79 -5.62 -8.04
N ASN A 135 -4.87 -4.68 -7.10
CA ASN A 135 -5.89 -3.62 -7.09
C ASN A 135 -5.76 -2.72 -8.32
N LEU A 136 -4.53 -2.30 -8.65
CA LEU A 136 -4.28 -1.48 -9.84
C LEU A 136 -4.72 -2.23 -11.11
N SER A 137 -4.32 -3.50 -11.27
CA SER A 137 -4.64 -4.27 -12.48
C SER A 137 -6.14 -4.49 -12.71
N LEU A 138 -7.01 -4.31 -11.70
CA LEU A 138 -8.47 -4.36 -11.89
C LEU A 138 -8.93 -3.32 -12.93
N SER A 139 -8.36 -2.13 -12.94
CA SER A 139 -8.71 -1.06 -13.87
C SER A 139 -8.08 -1.27 -15.25
N ARG A 140 -8.90 -1.43 -16.29
CA ARG A 140 -8.44 -1.60 -17.69
C ARG A 140 -7.48 -0.48 -18.13
N ARG A 141 -7.74 0.77 -17.72
CA ARG A 141 -6.92 1.94 -18.08
C ARG A 141 -5.50 1.88 -17.55
N THR A 142 -5.27 1.20 -16.44
CA THR A 142 -3.92 1.10 -15.85
C THR A 142 -3.16 -0.12 -16.37
N ARG A 143 -3.84 -1.10 -16.99
CA ARG A 143 -3.21 -2.35 -17.45
C ARG A 143 -2.14 -2.11 -18.48
N GLU A 144 -2.38 -1.22 -19.45
CA GLU A 144 -1.39 -0.88 -20.49
C GLU A 144 -0.08 -0.39 -19.85
N TYR A 145 -0.16 0.50 -18.88
CA TYR A 145 1.00 0.96 -18.12
C TYR A 145 1.66 -0.17 -17.32
N LEU A 146 0.87 -0.99 -16.62
CA LEU A 146 1.39 -2.11 -15.83
C LEU A 146 2.09 -3.17 -16.70
N MET A 147 1.58 -3.43 -17.91
CA MET A 147 2.17 -4.36 -18.87
C MET A 147 3.53 -3.89 -19.39
N GLN A 148 3.78 -2.58 -19.39
CA GLN A 148 5.05 -1.99 -19.82
C GLN A 148 6.03 -1.78 -18.66
N HIS A 149 5.64 -2.12 -17.43
CA HIS A 149 6.45 -1.87 -16.24
C HIS A 149 7.26 -3.10 -15.82
N ASP A 150 8.36 -3.36 -16.53
CA ASP A 150 9.21 -4.56 -16.38
C ASP A 150 9.62 -4.87 -14.94
N MET A 151 10.03 -3.86 -14.16
CA MET A 151 10.45 -4.06 -12.78
C MET A 151 9.33 -4.64 -11.90
N MET A 152 8.08 -4.26 -12.15
CA MET A 152 6.93 -4.74 -11.38
C MET A 152 6.59 -6.17 -11.79
N LEU A 153 6.65 -6.48 -13.08
CA LEU A 153 6.40 -7.82 -13.61
C LEU A 153 7.45 -8.83 -13.12
N GLN A 154 8.73 -8.50 -13.23
CA GLN A 154 9.83 -9.33 -12.73
C GLN A 154 9.73 -9.54 -11.21
N LEU A 155 9.43 -8.48 -10.47
CA LEU A 155 9.22 -8.55 -9.03
C LEU A 155 8.06 -9.48 -8.66
N LEU A 156 6.92 -9.40 -9.36
CA LEU A 156 5.78 -10.29 -9.11
C LEU A 156 6.12 -11.75 -9.37
N MET A 157 6.88 -12.04 -10.44
CA MET A 157 7.34 -13.40 -10.74
C MET A 157 8.32 -13.91 -9.68
N GLU A 158 9.23 -13.06 -9.20
CA GLU A 158 10.19 -13.40 -8.13
C GLU A 158 9.48 -13.67 -6.80
N ILE A 159 8.51 -12.82 -6.42
CA ILE A 159 7.68 -13.02 -5.22
C ILE A 159 6.87 -14.32 -5.33
N ASP A 160 6.26 -14.61 -6.49
CA ASP A 160 5.51 -15.85 -6.72
C ASP A 160 6.41 -17.08 -6.59
N SER A 161 7.58 -17.06 -7.22
CA SER A 161 8.55 -18.16 -7.15
C SER A 161 9.05 -18.40 -5.73
N ARG A 162 9.28 -17.34 -4.96
CA ARG A 162 9.83 -17.43 -3.61
C ARG A 162 8.81 -17.84 -2.55
N TYR A 163 7.57 -17.36 -2.68
CA TYR A 163 6.57 -17.44 -1.63
C TYR A 163 5.26 -18.11 -2.05
N GLY A 164 4.97 -18.24 -3.34
CA GLY A 164 3.69 -18.72 -3.85
C GLY A 164 3.32 -20.11 -3.34
N ASP A 165 4.26 -21.04 -3.32
CA ASP A 165 3.97 -22.40 -2.84
C ASP A 165 3.74 -22.49 -1.32
N LYS A 166 4.24 -21.53 -0.55
CA LYS A 166 4.06 -21.47 0.90
C LYS A 166 2.84 -20.65 1.32
N TYR A 167 2.51 -19.61 0.56
CA TYR A 167 1.48 -18.63 0.88
C TYR A 167 0.48 -18.52 -0.27
N THR A 168 -0.64 -19.23 -0.12
CA THR A 168 -1.71 -19.33 -1.14
C THR A 168 -2.26 -17.97 -1.54
N CYS A 169 -2.36 -17.03 -0.61
CA CYS A 169 -2.77 -15.64 -0.85
C CYS A 169 -1.78 -14.89 -1.76
N ILE A 170 -0.47 -15.03 -1.54
CA ILE A 170 0.54 -14.45 -2.43
C ILE A 170 0.41 -15.06 -3.83
N LYS A 171 0.40 -16.39 -3.94
CA LYS A 171 0.21 -17.12 -5.22
C LYS A 171 -1.02 -16.65 -5.97
N HIS A 172 -2.13 -16.51 -5.26
CA HIS A 172 -3.38 -16.05 -5.85
C HIS A 172 -3.26 -14.65 -6.43
N LEU A 173 -2.69 -13.71 -5.67
CA LEU A 173 -2.58 -12.30 -6.06
C LEU A 173 -1.59 -12.11 -7.21
N SER A 174 -0.39 -12.68 -7.11
CA SER A 174 0.65 -12.63 -8.16
C SER A 174 0.12 -13.22 -9.46
N GLN A 175 -0.38 -14.47 -9.44
CA GLN A 175 -0.80 -15.17 -10.64
C GLN A 175 -2.04 -14.56 -11.29
N LYS A 176 -3.03 -14.10 -10.50
CA LYS A 176 -4.17 -13.38 -11.08
C LYS A 176 -3.75 -12.07 -11.71
N THR A 177 -2.82 -11.34 -11.10
CA THR A 177 -2.30 -10.09 -11.66
C THR A 177 -1.56 -10.36 -12.96
N LEU A 178 -0.60 -11.30 -12.96
CA LEU A 178 0.16 -11.68 -14.15
C LEU A 178 -0.72 -12.15 -15.31
N ARG A 179 -1.69 -13.05 -15.06
CA ARG A 179 -2.66 -13.50 -16.08
C ARG A 179 -3.49 -12.34 -16.63
N ARG A 180 -3.92 -11.41 -15.78
CA ARG A 180 -4.71 -10.24 -16.18
C ARG A 180 -3.91 -9.28 -17.07
N LEU A 181 -2.59 -9.28 -16.93
CA LEU A 181 -1.65 -8.50 -17.74
C LEU A 181 -1.11 -9.32 -18.94
N GLY A 182 -1.65 -10.50 -19.21
CA GLY A 182 -1.27 -11.32 -20.37
C GLY A 182 0.08 -12.02 -20.26
N MET A 183 0.64 -12.13 -19.05
CA MET A 183 1.91 -12.82 -18.81
C MET A 183 1.69 -14.34 -18.72
N THR A 184 2.52 -15.11 -19.42
CA THR A 184 2.55 -16.57 -19.32
C THR A 184 3.25 -16.99 -18.03
N ILE A 185 2.55 -17.73 -17.16
CA ILE A 185 3.12 -18.25 -15.91
C ILE A 185 3.65 -19.66 -16.21
N SER A 186 4.96 -19.88 -16.04
CA SER A 186 5.64 -21.12 -16.42
C SER A 186 5.35 -22.33 -15.52
N HIS A 187 4.56 -22.17 -14.45
CA HIS A 187 4.26 -23.26 -13.51
C HIS A 187 2.74 -23.47 -13.32
N PRO A 188 2.22 -24.70 -13.51
CA PRO A 188 0.82 -25.03 -13.20
C PRO A 188 0.56 -24.90 -11.69
N PRO A 189 -0.70 -24.67 -11.27
CA PRO A 189 -1.04 -24.54 -9.86
C PRO A 189 -0.84 -25.89 -9.14
N THR A 190 0.24 -26.02 -8.38
CA THR A 190 0.41 -27.06 -7.35
C THR A 190 -0.64 -26.91 -6.24
N GLU A 191 -1.21 -28.05 -5.84
CA GLU A 191 -2.35 -28.18 -4.92
C GLU A 191 -2.16 -27.45 -3.58
N ILE A 192 -3.29 -26.96 -3.10
CA ILE A 192 -3.47 -26.03 -1.98
C ILE A 192 -3.15 -26.74 -0.66
N THR A 193 -2.08 -26.32 0.02
CA THR A 193 -1.96 -26.55 1.47
C THR A 193 -2.15 -25.22 2.20
N CYS A 194 -3.13 -25.20 3.08
CA CYS A 194 -3.60 -23.99 3.77
C CYS A 194 -2.64 -23.65 4.93
N GLY A 195 -1.67 -22.78 4.69
CA GLY A 195 -0.92 -22.09 5.74
C GLY A 195 -1.53 -20.71 5.98
N CYS A 196 -2.28 -20.55 7.08
CA CYS A 196 -2.79 -19.24 7.48
C CYS A 196 -1.64 -18.31 7.90
N LEU A 197 -1.72 -17.05 7.44
CA LEU A 197 -0.83 -15.93 7.77
C LEU A 197 -0.95 -15.45 9.22
#